data_AF-A0A1C6C4H1-F1
#
_entry.id   AF-A0A1C6C4H1-F1
#
_cell.length_a   1.000
_cell.length_b   1.000
_cell.length_c   1.000
_cell.angle_alpha   90.00
_cell.angle_beta   90.00
_cell.angle_gamma   90.00
#
_symmetry.space_group_name_H-M   'P 1'
#
loop_
_entity.id
_entity.type
_entity.pdbx_description
1 polymer ?
#
loop_
_entity_poly.entity_id
_entity_poly.type
_entity_poly.pdbx_seq_one_letter_code
_entity_poly.pdbx_strand_id
1 'polypeptide(L)'
;MAYSELVKSFERIRSYMREFYVYGFKSREEYSIKSARSYDNERRRIESWIGDFMSFHQDTSGKNVFLSVDSRRIPHNPLHKAFKAKSFTDKDITLHFYVMDLLADGSALSSREIVDCINDDYLSHFSGAFSPDESTVRKKLKEYEALGLLSSEKCGREVLYRRTDDNTVDLNTWADALSFFSEEDPLGVIGSFLIDKLEKPSDSFRFKHHYMLHALDSDVLCDLLSAIDEKRAAELTVRSLRSGRDYQRTVCPLKIYVSTQSGRQYLLGYHYRGRHLSFFRLDAIKKVTIGNVEKHYSKYLGYQEKFDQHLWGVSTGPDHNLDHIEMTVHFDPGEEFVLHRLEREKRHGTVELLDSQTCRFSADVYDASEILPWLRTFIGRIVDLKCSSQYVLDMFQEDLARMDALYGGGNDVIQ
;
A
#
# COMPACT_ATOMS: atom_id res chain seq x y z
N MET A 1 27.82 13.46 9.18
CA MET A 1 27.66 11.99 9.08
C MET A 1 28.23 11.54 7.76
N ALA A 2 29.04 10.48 7.78
CA ALA A 2 29.43 9.75 6.58
C ALA A 2 28.16 9.18 5.89
N TYR A 3 28.20 9.02 4.58
CA TYR A 3 27.11 8.41 3.83
C TYR A 3 26.90 6.96 4.32
N SER A 4 25.64 6.56 4.47
CA SER A 4 25.24 5.19 4.79
C SER A 4 24.00 4.87 3.98
N GLU A 5 24.01 3.70 3.36
CA GLU A 5 22.85 3.18 2.62
C GLU A 5 21.70 2.79 3.55
N LEU A 6 21.98 2.62 4.86
CA LEU A 6 21.01 2.20 5.84
C LEU A 6 20.13 3.34 6.37
N VAL A 7 18.93 2.97 6.83
CA VAL A 7 17.83 3.88 7.08
C VAL A 7 17.30 3.74 8.50
N LYS A 8 17.28 4.85 9.25
CA LYS A 8 16.65 4.92 10.57
C LYS A 8 15.12 5.04 10.53
N SER A 9 14.59 5.83 9.60
CA SER A 9 13.14 6.09 9.46
C SER A 9 12.71 5.92 8.02
N PHE A 10 11.82 4.96 7.77
CA PHE A 10 11.29 4.68 6.45
C PHE A 10 10.36 5.80 5.96
N GLU A 11 9.62 6.47 6.86
CA GLU A 11 8.77 7.62 6.52
C GLU A 11 9.52 8.71 5.74
N ARG A 12 10.79 8.94 6.12
CA ARG A 12 11.63 9.92 5.43
C ARG A 12 11.88 9.49 3.99
N ILE A 13 12.24 8.24 3.75
CA ILE A 13 12.44 7.73 2.38
C ILE A 13 11.14 7.78 1.62
N ARG A 14 10.05 7.31 2.22
CA ARG A 14 8.74 7.29 1.58
C ARG A 14 8.34 8.68 1.09
N SER A 15 8.55 9.71 1.91
CA SER A 15 8.31 11.10 1.54
C SER A 15 9.16 11.55 0.36
N TYR A 16 10.46 11.26 0.38
CA TYR A 16 11.37 11.58 -0.74
C TYR A 16 10.95 10.81 -2.01
N MET A 17 10.76 9.49 -1.93
CA MET A 17 10.38 8.67 -3.07
C MET A 17 9.06 9.11 -3.71
N ARG A 18 8.07 9.51 -2.91
CA ARG A 18 6.80 10.05 -3.43
C ARG A 18 7.00 11.39 -4.13
N GLU A 19 7.77 12.31 -3.55
CA GLU A 19 8.04 13.63 -4.14
C GLU A 19 8.84 13.54 -5.46
N PHE A 20 9.78 12.62 -5.59
CA PHE A 20 10.59 12.48 -6.81
C PHE A 20 9.94 11.61 -7.88
N TYR A 21 9.32 10.50 -7.49
CA TYR A 21 9.02 9.43 -8.44
C TYR A 21 7.53 9.14 -8.62
N VAL A 22 6.67 9.62 -7.72
CA VAL A 22 5.21 9.41 -7.79
C VAL A 22 4.48 10.66 -8.26
N TYR A 23 4.84 11.82 -7.72
CA TYR A 23 4.23 13.10 -8.11
C TYR A 23 4.88 13.71 -9.36
N GLY A 24 6.12 13.31 -9.67
CA GLY A 24 6.83 13.63 -10.91
C GLY A 24 7.35 15.08 -11.00
N PHE A 25 8.55 15.23 -11.56
CA PHE A 25 9.09 16.48 -12.12
C PHE A 25 9.40 17.63 -11.16
N LYS A 26 9.80 17.33 -9.92
CA LYS A 26 10.38 18.38 -9.06
C LYS A 26 11.87 18.55 -9.31
N SER A 27 12.26 19.74 -9.73
CA SER A 27 13.66 20.13 -9.85
C SER A 27 14.32 20.23 -8.46
N ARG A 28 15.66 20.21 -8.42
CA ARG A 28 16.44 20.39 -7.17
C ARG A 28 16.04 21.66 -6.40
N GLU A 29 15.62 22.70 -7.13
CA GLU A 29 15.32 24.04 -6.62
C GLU A 29 13.91 24.14 -6.03
N GLU A 30 12.99 23.28 -6.47
CA GLU A 30 11.63 23.18 -5.92
C GLU A 30 11.58 22.47 -4.56
N TYR A 31 12.71 21.90 -4.12
CA TYR A 31 12.84 21.27 -2.82
C TYR A 31 13.17 22.29 -1.72
N SER A 32 12.14 22.93 -1.16
CA SER A 32 12.30 23.96 -0.11
C SER A 32 12.32 23.42 1.33
N ILE A 33 12.14 22.11 1.54
CA ILE A 33 11.83 21.55 2.87
C ILE A 33 13.10 21.25 3.71
N LYS A 34 14.26 20.94 3.11
CA LYS A 34 15.53 20.67 3.84
C LYS A 34 16.77 21.10 3.04
N SER A 35 17.93 21.15 3.72
CA SER A 35 19.22 21.54 3.11
C SER A 35 19.61 20.67 1.92
N ALA A 36 20.27 21.26 0.92
CA ALA A 36 20.74 20.59 -0.29
C ALA A 36 21.61 19.33 -0.02
N ARG A 37 22.36 19.32 1.09
CA ARG A 37 23.16 18.15 1.49
C ARG A 37 22.30 16.96 1.96
N SER A 38 21.20 17.22 2.66
CA SER A 38 20.23 16.17 3.02
C SER A 38 19.59 15.59 1.77
N TYR A 39 19.30 16.45 0.78
CA TYR A 39 18.77 16.04 -0.50
C TYR A 39 19.73 15.09 -1.25
N ASP A 40 21.00 15.49 -1.43
CA ASP A 40 21.96 14.69 -2.20
C ASP A 40 22.21 13.31 -1.55
N ASN A 41 22.19 13.23 -0.21
CA ASN A 41 22.36 11.98 0.52
C ASN A 41 21.17 11.01 0.36
N GLU A 42 19.92 11.49 0.51
CA GLU A 42 18.75 10.63 0.35
C GLU A 42 18.58 10.19 -1.10
N ARG A 43 18.90 11.07 -2.06
CA ARG A 43 18.91 10.73 -3.48
C ARG A 43 19.89 9.60 -3.79
N ARG A 44 21.16 9.73 -3.37
CA ARG A 44 22.18 8.69 -3.57
C ARG A 44 21.77 7.36 -2.97
N ARG A 45 21.10 7.41 -1.82
CA ARG A 45 20.57 6.22 -1.15
C ARG A 45 19.42 5.56 -1.94
N ILE A 46 18.53 6.34 -2.51
CA ILE A 46 17.47 5.79 -3.37
C ILE A 46 18.09 5.21 -4.67
N GLU A 47 19.05 5.93 -5.27
CA GLU A 47 19.81 5.45 -6.44
C GLU A 47 20.52 4.12 -6.17
N SER A 48 21.01 3.86 -4.95
CA SER A 48 21.66 2.57 -4.64
C SER A 48 20.69 1.39 -4.61
N TRP A 49 19.38 1.61 -4.46
CA TRP A 49 18.40 0.51 -4.42
C TRP A 49 17.71 0.28 -5.76
N ILE A 50 17.37 1.37 -6.46
CA ILE A 50 16.53 1.34 -7.67
C ILE A 50 17.16 2.06 -8.86
N GLY A 51 18.47 2.33 -8.82
CA GLY A 51 19.20 3.07 -9.86
C GLY A 51 19.01 2.53 -11.27
N ASP A 52 18.94 1.19 -11.42
CA ASP A 52 18.71 0.53 -12.72
C ASP A 52 17.34 0.86 -13.33
N PHE A 53 16.40 1.35 -12.52
CA PHE A 53 15.04 1.71 -12.90
C PHE A 53 14.82 3.22 -12.93
N MET A 54 15.88 4.01 -12.76
CA MET A 54 15.81 5.46 -12.77
C MET A 54 16.26 6.01 -14.13
N SER A 55 15.51 7.00 -14.62
CA SER A 55 15.87 7.76 -15.82
C SER A 55 15.82 9.26 -15.51
N PHE A 56 16.42 10.05 -16.38
CA PHE A 56 16.38 11.50 -16.26
C PHE A 56 16.14 12.17 -17.60
N HIS A 57 15.49 13.34 -17.55
CA HIS A 57 15.48 14.27 -18.67
C HIS A 57 16.06 15.61 -18.21
N GLN A 58 16.63 16.35 -19.15
CA GLN A 58 17.19 17.66 -18.93
C GLN A 58 16.29 18.67 -19.63
N ASP A 59 15.68 19.58 -18.88
CA ASP A 59 14.91 20.69 -19.44
C ASP A 59 15.49 22.05 -18.98
N THR A 60 14.83 23.14 -19.37
CA THR A 60 15.22 24.50 -18.99
C THR A 60 15.10 24.78 -17.49
N SER A 61 14.38 23.94 -16.73
CA SER A 61 14.24 24.00 -15.27
C SER A 61 15.23 23.10 -14.52
N GLY A 62 16.01 22.28 -15.22
CA GLY A 62 17.11 21.49 -14.68
C GLY A 62 17.01 19.99 -15.00
N LYS A 63 17.68 19.17 -14.17
CA LYS A 63 17.68 17.71 -14.29
C LYS A 63 16.48 17.13 -13.53
N ASN A 64 15.53 16.57 -14.25
CA ASN A 64 14.35 15.92 -13.70
C ASN A 64 14.53 14.40 -13.73
N VAL A 65 14.42 13.77 -12.55
CA VAL A 65 14.66 12.33 -12.36
C VAL A 65 13.33 11.64 -12.10
N PHE A 66 13.07 10.52 -12.77
CA PHE A 66 11.82 9.77 -12.66
C PHE A 66 12.07 8.25 -12.72
N LEU A 67 11.07 7.45 -12.32
CA LEU A 67 11.13 6.00 -12.47
C LEU A 67 10.69 5.60 -13.88
N SER A 68 11.52 4.78 -14.53
CA SER A 68 11.21 4.18 -15.83
C SER A 68 11.32 2.67 -15.67
N VAL A 69 10.16 2.02 -15.56
CA VAL A 69 10.04 0.60 -15.29
C VAL A 69 9.13 -0.03 -16.35
N ASP A 70 9.62 -1.05 -17.04
CA ASP A 70 8.78 -1.94 -17.85
C ASP A 70 8.35 -3.12 -16.96
N SER A 71 7.09 -3.11 -16.50
CA SER A 71 6.56 -4.14 -15.60
C SER A 71 6.61 -5.55 -16.19
N ARG A 72 6.70 -5.68 -17.53
CA ARG A 72 6.82 -6.99 -18.20
C ARG A 72 8.22 -7.57 -18.10
N ARG A 73 9.22 -6.74 -17.80
CA ARG A 73 10.64 -7.12 -17.75
C ARG A 73 11.15 -7.34 -16.34
N ILE A 74 10.41 -6.90 -15.32
CA ILE A 74 10.81 -7.07 -13.94
C ILE A 74 9.98 -8.17 -13.28
N PRO A 75 10.64 -9.18 -12.67
CA PRO A 75 9.95 -10.26 -11.98
C PRO A 75 9.41 -9.82 -10.61
N HIS A 76 10.08 -8.86 -9.97
CA HIS A 76 9.78 -8.42 -8.62
C HIS A 76 9.83 -6.91 -8.50
N ASN A 77 8.97 -6.36 -7.65
CA ASN A 77 8.92 -4.94 -7.34
C ASN A 77 10.25 -4.47 -6.70
N PRO A 78 11.00 -3.57 -7.36
CA PRO A 78 12.31 -3.13 -6.86
C PRO A 78 12.20 -2.28 -5.58
N LEU A 79 11.02 -1.73 -5.28
CA LEU A 79 10.79 -0.88 -4.11
C LEU A 79 10.84 -1.67 -2.79
N HIS A 80 10.69 -3.00 -2.83
CA HIS A 80 10.86 -3.85 -1.65
C HIS A 80 12.27 -3.75 -1.05
N LYS A 81 13.29 -3.46 -1.86
CA LYS A 81 14.67 -3.26 -1.38
C LYS A 81 14.79 -2.12 -0.37
N ALA A 82 13.93 -1.09 -0.47
CA ALA A 82 13.94 0.02 0.47
C ALA A 82 13.58 -0.40 1.89
N PHE A 83 12.72 -1.42 2.07
CA PHE A 83 12.38 -1.98 3.38
C PHE A 83 13.50 -2.84 3.97
N LYS A 84 14.31 -3.46 3.10
CA LYS A 84 15.46 -4.29 3.48
C LYS A 84 16.67 -3.46 3.95
N ALA A 85 16.67 -2.15 3.70
CA ALA A 85 17.76 -1.24 4.04
C ALA A 85 17.67 -0.63 5.46
N LYS A 86 16.97 -1.27 6.41
CA LYS A 86 16.82 -0.75 7.78
C LYS A 86 18.16 -0.71 8.51
N SER A 87 18.44 0.39 9.20
CA SER A 87 19.68 0.55 9.98
C SER A 87 19.61 -0.22 11.29
N PHE A 88 20.73 -0.83 11.65
CA PHE A 88 21.01 -1.45 12.94
C PHE A 88 22.26 -0.81 13.56
N THR A 89 22.51 -1.11 14.84
CA THR A 89 23.77 -0.73 15.49
C THR A 89 24.71 -1.91 15.54
N ASP A 90 26.02 -1.68 15.61
CA ASP A 90 27.02 -2.76 15.71
C ASP A 90 26.72 -3.71 16.88
N LYS A 91 26.24 -3.17 18.00
CA LYS A 91 25.82 -3.96 19.16
C LYS A 91 24.59 -4.81 18.87
N ASP A 92 23.62 -4.27 18.15
CA ASP A 92 22.36 -4.94 17.85
C ASP A 92 22.56 -6.16 16.95
N ILE A 93 23.35 -6.00 15.89
CA ILE A 93 23.68 -7.11 14.98
C ILE A 93 24.58 -8.15 15.66
N THR A 94 25.54 -7.72 16.49
CA THR A 94 26.40 -8.64 17.24
C THR A 94 25.58 -9.50 18.20
N LEU A 95 24.68 -8.88 18.98
CA LEU A 95 23.81 -9.61 19.91
C LEU A 95 22.84 -10.53 19.17
N HIS A 96 22.35 -10.16 17.99
CA HIS A 96 21.51 -11.06 17.19
C HIS A 96 22.24 -12.39 16.92
N PHE A 97 23.45 -12.34 16.38
CA PHE A 97 24.17 -13.55 16.02
C PHE A 97 24.54 -14.39 17.24
N TYR A 98 25.07 -13.79 18.32
CA TYR A 98 25.46 -14.57 19.50
C TYR A 98 24.27 -15.20 20.22
N VAL A 99 23.16 -14.46 20.40
CA VAL A 99 21.97 -15.01 21.06
C VAL A 99 21.35 -16.14 20.24
N MET A 100 21.26 -15.98 18.92
CA MET A 100 20.66 -17.01 18.06
C MET A 100 21.56 -18.25 17.95
N ASP A 101 22.88 -18.09 17.97
CA ASP A 101 23.83 -19.20 17.97
C ASP A 101 23.80 -19.98 19.28
N LEU A 102 23.86 -19.28 20.43
CA LEU A 102 23.82 -19.91 21.76
C LEU A 102 22.56 -20.74 22.03
N LEU A 103 21.44 -20.37 21.42
CA LEU A 103 20.17 -21.06 21.60
C LEU A 103 19.86 -22.04 20.45
N ALA A 104 20.77 -22.22 19.50
CA ALA A 104 20.55 -23.00 18.28
C ALA A 104 20.36 -24.50 18.52
N ASP A 105 20.91 -25.02 19.62
CA ASP A 105 20.80 -26.42 20.04
C ASP A 105 19.47 -26.74 20.75
N GLY A 106 18.58 -25.75 20.92
CA GLY A 106 17.32 -25.87 21.64
C GLY A 106 17.45 -25.69 23.17
N SER A 107 18.63 -25.30 23.66
CA SER A 107 18.84 -24.97 25.07
C SER A 107 17.94 -23.82 25.53
N ALA A 108 17.61 -23.83 26.82
CA ALA A 108 16.86 -22.75 27.46
C ALA A 108 17.78 -22.07 28.48
N LEU A 109 18.14 -20.80 28.24
CA LEU A 109 19.12 -20.06 29.03
C LEU A 109 18.52 -18.79 29.61
N SER A 110 18.95 -18.44 30.82
CA SER A 110 18.61 -17.18 31.48
C SER A 110 19.36 -16.00 30.84
N SER A 111 18.89 -14.77 31.07
CA SER A 111 19.61 -13.56 30.61
C SER A 111 21.03 -13.48 31.14
N ARG A 112 21.29 -14.05 32.33
CA ARG A 112 22.60 -14.05 32.96
C ARG A 112 23.53 -15.07 32.31
N GLU A 113 23.07 -16.30 32.13
CA GLU A 113 23.82 -17.35 31.44
C GLU A 113 24.19 -16.91 30.02
N ILE A 114 23.26 -16.27 29.30
CA ILE A 114 23.55 -15.73 27.96
C ILE A 114 24.65 -14.66 28.00
N VAL A 115 24.67 -13.78 28.99
CA VAL A 115 25.75 -12.78 29.14
C VAL A 115 27.08 -13.46 29.42
N ASP A 116 27.09 -14.43 30.33
CA ASP A 116 28.29 -15.16 30.73
C ASP A 116 28.85 -15.93 29.52
N CYS A 117 28.02 -16.70 28.81
CA CYS A 117 28.40 -17.39 27.56
C CYS A 117 28.88 -16.43 26.46
N ILE A 118 28.23 -15.27 26.27
CA ILE A 118 28.71 -14.28 25.29
C ILE A 118 30.14 -13.82 25.63
N ASN A 119 30.41 -13.54 26.90
CA ASN A 119 31.72 -13.08 27.33
C ASN A 119 32.78 -14.19 27.25
N ASP A 120 32.44 -15.40 27.67
CA ASP A 120 33.38 -16.51 27.81
C ASP A 120 33.65 -17.22 26.47
N ASP A 121 32.60 -17.47 25.67
CA ASP A 121 32.69 -18.31 24.46
C ASP A 121 33.02 -17.50 23.19
N TYR A 122 32.65 -16.21 23.14
CA TYR A 122 32.87 -15.38 21.95
C TYR A 122 33.84 -14.23 22.21
N LEU A 123 33.54 -13.36 23.18
CA LEU A 123 34.26 -12.10 23.35
C LEU A 123 35.65 -12.28 23.98
N SER A 124 35.87 -13.36 24.72
CA SER A 124 37.17 -13.71 25.33
C SER A 124 38.30 -13.81 24.31
N HIS A 125 37.97 -14.10 23.04
CA HIS A 125 38.92 -14.21 21.94
C HIS A 125 39.36 -12.86 21.33
N PHE A 126 38.75 -11.73 21.72
CA PHE A 126 38.99 -10.42 21.12
C PHE A 126 39.54 -9.40 22.13
N SER A 127 40.66 -8.76 21.80
CA SER A 127 41.19 -7.64 22.59
C SER A 127 40.34 -6.38 22.38
N GLY A 128 39.74 -5.83 23.45
CA GLY A 128 38.95 -4.60 23.38
C GLY A 128 37.48 -4.79 22.98
N ALA A 129 36.96 -6.02 23.11
CA ALA A 129 35.53 -6.30 22.93
C ALA A 129 34.65 -5.49 23.88
N PHE A 130 33.49 -5.04 23.38
CA PHE A 130 32.42 -4.50 24.23
C PHE A 130 31.81 -5.64 25.04
N SER A 131 31.78 -5.54 26.37
CA SER A 131 31.05 -6.48 27.21
C SER A 131 29.60 -6.02 27.37
N PRO A 132 28.61 -6.83 26.94
CA PRO A 132 27.21 -6.49 27.10
C PRO A 132 26.78 -6.64 28.56
N ASP A 133 26.07 -5.63 29.07
CA ASP A 133 25.41 -5.73 30.36
C ASP A 133 24.11 -6.56 30.26
N GLU A 134 23.71 -7.16 31.38
CA GLU A 134 22.51 -8.00 31.45
C GLU A 134 21.22 -7.24 31.08
N SER A 135 21.15 -5.92 31.31
CA SER A 135 19.97 -5.12 30.95
C SER A 135 19.83 -4.99 29.44
N THR A 136 20.94 -4.81 28.72
CA THR A 136 20.99 -4.75 27.26
C THR A 136 20.58 -6.08 26.65
N VAL A 137 21.12 -7.20 27.14
CA VAL A 137 20.74 -8.55 26.67
C VAL A 137 19.27 -8.83 26.99
N ARG A 138 18.81 -8.55 28.22
CA ARG A 138 17.40 -8.75 28.61
C ARG A 138 16.43 -7.96 27.73
N LYS A 139 16.77 -6.73 27.35
CA LYS A 139 15.95 -5.94 26.40
C LYS A 139 15.86 -6.64 25.04
N LYS A 140 16.98 -7.19 24.55
CA LYS A 140 17.02 -7.92 23.27
C LYS A 140 16.21 -9.21 23.31
N LEU A 141 16.31 -9.96 24.40
CA LEU A 141 15.54 -11.19 24.59
C LEU A 141 14.03 -10.91 24.64
N LYS A 142 13.61 -9.87 25.37
CA LYS A 142 12.20 -9.43 25.38
C LYS A 142 11.72 -8.93 24.03
N GLU A 143 12.56 -8.24 23.27
CA GLU A 143 12.25 -7.84 21.90
C GLU A 143 12.00 -9.07 21.04
N TYR A 144 12.85 -10.09 21.13
CA TYR A 144 12.73 -11.32 20.33
C TYR A 144 11.57 -12.21 20.77
N GLU A 145 11.27 -12.23 22.06
CA GLU A 145 10.05 -12.84 22.58
C GLU A 145 8.80 -12.16 22.00
N ALA A 146 8.76 -10.83 21.99
CA ALA A 146 7.65 -10.08 21.40
C ALA A 146 7.52 -10.29 19.88
N LEU A 147 8.64 -10.52 19.18
CA LEU A 147 8.67 -10.87 17.76
C LEU A 147 8.36 -12.37 17.50
N GLY A 148 8.24 -13.19 18.54
CA GLY A 148 8.01 -14.63 18.42
C GLY A 148 9.23 -15.43 17.95
N LEU A 149 10.44 -14.85 17.95
CA LEU A 149 11.71 -15.54 17.64
C LEU A 149 12.21 -16.38 18.82
N LEU A 150 11.83 -15.99 20.03
CA LEU A 150 12.12 -16.71 21.27
C LEU A 150 10.81 -16.95 22.04
N SER A 151 10.79 -18.01 22.83
CA SER A 151 9.79 -18.26 23.86
C SER A 151 10.45 -18.14 25.22
N SER A 152 9.70 -17.67 26.23
CA SER A 152 10.19 -17.62 27.60
C SER A 152 9.42 -18.57 28.53
N GLU A 153 10.12 -19.16 29.50
CA GLU A 153 9.55 -19.98 30.55
C GLU A 153 10.07 -19.53 31.92
N LYS A 154 9.18 -19.45 32.91
CA LYS A 154 9.56 -19.07 34.27
C LYS A 154 9.97 -20.30 35.07
N CYS A 155 11.27 -20.43 35.34
CA CYS A 155 11.84 -21.48 36.17
C CYS A 155 12.26 -20.90 37.53
N GLY A 156 11.39 -21.04 38.53
CA GLY A 156 11.64 -20.51 39.89
C GLY A 156 11.68 -18.98 39.92
N ARG A 157 12.87 -18.42 40.20
CA ARG A 157 13.11 -16.96 40.24
C ARG A 157 13.61 -16.40 38.90
N GLU A 158 13.98 -17.26 37.97
CA GLU A 158 14.58 -16.86 36.69
C GLU A 158 13.61 -17.09 35.53
N VAL A 159 13.88 -16.41 34.42
CA VAL A 159 13.17 -16.55 33.15
C VAL A 159 14.18 -17.07 32.16
N LEU A 160 13.91 -18.26 31.64
CA LEU A 160 14.71 -18.91 30.61
C LEU A 160 14.13 -18.58 29.24
N TYR A 161 14.99 -18.39 28.25
CA TYR A 161 14.62 -18.13 26.87
C TYR A 161 15.12 -19.27 25.99
N ARG A 162 14.30 -19.67 25.02
CA ARG A 162 14.59 -20.71 24.03
C ARG A 162 14.15 -20.21 22.65
N ARG A 163 14.85 -20.64 21.59
CA ARG A 163 14.42 -20.39 20.21
C ARG A 163 13.10 -21.10 19.86
N THR A 164 12.30 -20.48 19.02
CA THR A 164 11.00 -20.97 18.55
C THR A 164 11.08 -21.61 17.16
N ASP A 165 12.25 -22.07 16.71
CA ASP A 165 12.41 -22.68 15.39
C ASP A 165 11.77 -24.09 15.34
N ASP A 166 10.45 -24.14 15.44
CA ASP A 166 9.67 -25.25 14.92
C ASP A 166 9.61 -25.07 13.40
N ASN A 167 10.70 -25.42 12.72
CA ASN A 167 10.84 -25.41 11.25
C ASN A 167 9.93 -26.46 10.59
N THR A 168 8.62 -26.27 10.74
CA THR A 168 7.58 -27.14 10.19
C THR A 168 7.22 -26.78 8.75
N VAL A 169 7.62 -25.60 8.27
CA VAL A 169 7.26 -25.09 6.94
C VAL A 169 8.47 -25.13 6.00
N ASP A 170 8.43 -26.04 5.02
CA ASP A 170 9.35 -26.02 3.88
C ASP A 170 8.94 -24.90 2.90
N LEU A 171 9.57 -23.73 3.06
CA LEU A 171 9.31 -22.55 2.22
C LEU A 171 9.50 -22.81 0.72
N ASN A 172 10.36 -23.77 0.33
CA ASN A 172 10.58 -24.08 -1.08
C ASN A 172 9.32 -24.63 -1.75
N THR A 173 8.44 -25.31 -1.01
CA THR A 173 7.14 -25.76 -1.52
C THR A 173 6.20 -24.61 -1.87
N TRP A 174 6.47 -23.39 -1.36
CA TRP A 174 5.66 -22.20 -1.57
C TRP A 174 6.28 -21.22 -2.57
N ALA A 175 7.34 -21.60 -3.29
CA ALA A 175 8.08 -20.68 -4.16
C ALA A 175 7.18 -19.92 -5.16
N ASP A 176 6.29 -20.62 -5.89
CA ASP A 176 5.36 -19.99 -6.83
C ASP A 176 4.32 -19.12 -6.10
N ALA A 177 3.78 -19.59 -4.97
CA ALA A 177 2.79 -18.85 -4.20
C ALA A 177 3.38 -17.55 -3.63
N LEU A 178 4.63 -17.59 -3.16
CA LEU A 178 5.35 -16.43 -2.66
C LEU A 178 5.66 -15.43 -3.79
N SER A 179 6.12 -15.91 -4.95
CA SER A 179 6.38 -15.05 -6.11
C SER A 179 5.12 -14.36 -6.65
N PHE A 180 3.96 -15.01 -6.55
CA PHE A 180 2.68 -14.37 -6.90
C PHE A 180 2.23 -13.38 -5.81
N PHE A 181 2.20 -13.82 -4.55
CA PHE A 181 1.79 -13.01 -3.40
C PHE A 181 2.62 -11.73 -3.26
N SER A 182 3.94 -11.80 -3.49
CA SER A 182 4.82 -10.63 -3.32
C SER A 182 4.46 -9.48 -4.26
N GLU A 183 3.82 -9.77 -5.38
CA GLU A 183 3.54 -8.76 -6.41
C GLU A 183 2.05 -8.37 -6.48
N GLU A 184 1.12 -9.29 -6.24
CA GLU A 184 -0.32 -9.05 -6.38
C GLU A 184 -1.00 -8.61 -5.09
N ASP A 185 -0.60 -9.16 -3.94
CA ASP A 185 -1.31 -8.97 -2.68
C ASP A 185 -0.80 -7.76 -1.88
N PRO A 186 -1.66 -7.11 -1.08
CA PRO A 186 -1.24 -6.10 -0.13
C PRO A 186 -0.20 -6.68 0.85
N LEU A 187 0.78 -5.86 1.26
CA LEU A 187 1.93 -6.29 2.06
C LEU A 187 2.83 -7.32 1.36
N GLY A 188 2.88 -7.34 0.03
CA GLY A 188 3.80 -8.17 -0.76
C GLY A 188 5.29 -8.06 -0.38
N VAL A 189 5.68 -6.99 0.32
CA VAL A 189 7.00 -6.87 0.96
C VAL A 189 7.34 -8.06 1.87
N ILE A 190 6.36 -8.64 2.56
CA ILE A 190 6.53 -9.83 3.40
C ILE A 190 6.94 -11.02 2.52
N GLY A 191 6.24 -11.21 1.40
CA GLY A 191 6.60 -12.20 0.38
C GLY A 191 8.03 -12.01 -0.10
N SER A 192 8.43 -10.75 -0.37
CA SER A 192 9.80 -10.42 -0.77
C SER A 192 10.86 -10.77 0.27
N PHE A 193 10.58 -10.69 1.57
CA PHE A 193 11.49 -11.16 2.63
C PHE A 193 11.57 -12.69 2.69
N LEU A 194 10.48 -13.39 2.39
CA LEU A 194 10.45 -14.85 2.39
C LEU A 194 11.13 -15.44 1.14
N ILE A 195 10.98 -14.79 -0.01
CA ILE A 195 11.65 -15.18 -1.26
C ILE A 195 13.18 -15.16 -1.10
N ASP A 196 13.73 -14.19 -0.36
CA ASP A 196 15.18 -14.12 -0.09
C ASP A 196 15.72 -15.34 0.67
N LYS A 197 14.84 -16.11 1.35
CA LYS A 197 15.20 -17.33 2.09
C LYS A 197 15.10 -18.59 1.23
N LEU A 198 14.57 -18.49 0.01
CA LEU A 198 14.44 -19.63 -0.89
C LEU A 198 15.79 -19.95 -1.53
N GLU A 199 16.09 -21.24 -1.67
CA GLU A 199 17.27 -21.67 -2.42
C GLU A 199 17.11 -21.37 -3.92
N LYS A 200 15.87 -21.52 -4.42
CA LYS A 200 15.50 -21.29 -5.82
C LYS A 200 14.21 -20.49 -5.89
N PRO A 201 14.29 -19.15 -6.02
CA PRO A 201 13.13 -18.30 -6.28
C PRO A 201 12.41 -18.72 -7.56
N SER A 202 11.08 -18.63 -7.58
CA SER A 202 10.30 -18.84 -8.80
C SER A 202 10.31 -17.59 -9.67
N ASP A 203 10.51 -17.79 -10.97
CA ASP A 203 10.48 -16.75 -12.00
C ASP A 203 9.27 -16.87 -12.95
N SER A 204 8.22 -17.57 -12.51
CA SER A 204 7.09 -17.98 -13.37
C SER A 204 6.14 -16.85 -13.78
N PHE A 205 6.14 -15.72 -13.08
CA PHE A 205 5.11 -14.67 -13.23
C PHE A 205 5.65 -13.38 -13.83
N ARG A 206 4.85 -12.75 -14.71
CA ARG A 206 5.08 -11.42 -15.27
C ARG A 206 3.77 -10.66 -15.35
N PHE A 207 3.80 -9.38 -15.00
CA PHE A 207 2.60 -8.57 -14.87
C PHE A 207 2.54 -7.46 -15.93
N LYS A 208 1.46 -7.46 -16.73
CA LYS A 208 1.26 -6.45 -17.80
C LYS A 208 0.92 -5.07 -17.23
N HIS A 209 0.10 -5.03 -16.18
CA HIS A 209 -0.28 -3.80 -15.49
C HIS A 209 -0.03 -4.02 -14.01
N HIS A 210 1.04 -3.43 -13.47
CA HIS A 210 1.45 -3.69 -12.09
C HIS A 210 1.68 -2.39 -11.34
N TYR A 211 0.95 -2.22 -10.24
CA TYR A 211 0.92 -0.98 -9.46
C TYR A 211 1.95 -0.99 -8.33
N MET A 212 3.24 -1.06 -8.65
CA MET A 212 4.33 -1.26 -7.69
C MET A 212 4.42 -0.23 -6.55
N LEU A 213 3.89 0.98 -6.75
CA LEU A 213 4.09 2.09 -5.83
C LEU A 213 3.44 1.88 -4.46
N HIS A 214 2.41 1.04 -4.36
CA HIS A 214 1.76 0.75 -3.06
C HIS A 214 2.72 0.07 -2.07
N ALA A 215 3.80 -0.57 -2.56
CA ALA A 215 4.81 -1.16 -1.68
C ALA A 215 5.40 -0.15 -0.71
N LEU A 216 5.55 1.12 -1.12
CA LEU A 216 6.03 2.21 -0.27
C LEU A 216 5.14 2.47 0.95
N ASP A 217 3.89 2.03 0.90
CA ASP A 217 2.87 2.34 1.90
C ASP A 217 2.63 1.14 2.84
N SER A 218 3.42 0.07 2.69
CA SER A 218 3.25 -1.19 3.41
C SER A 218 3.38 -1.05 4.93
N ASP A 219 4.24 -0.13 5.42
CA ASP A 219 4.37 0.13 6.86
C ASP A 219 3.08 0.72 7.44
N VAL A 220 2.52 1.75 6.79
CA VAL A 220 1.25 2.36 7.16
C VAL A 220 0.10 1.38 7.01
N LEU A 221 0.08 0.60 5.94
CA LEU A 221 -0.94 -0.42 5.74
C LEU A 221 -0.90 -1.46 6.86
N CYS A 222 0.29 -1.91 7.27
CA CYS A 222 0.46 -2.85 8.38
C CYS A 222 -0.12 -2.27 9.69
N ASP A 223 0.24 -1.03 10.04
CA ASP A 223 -0.29 -0.36 11.25
C ASP A 223 -1.82 -0.24 11.22
N LEU A 224 -2.40 0.06 10.05
CA LEU A 224 -3.84 0.17 9.87
C LEU A 224 -4.53 -1.19 9.99
N LEU A 225 -3.98 -2.24 9.40
CA LEU A 225 -4.52 -3.59 9.49
C LEU A 225 -4.48 -4.08 10.94
N SER A 226 -3.40 -3.84 11.68
CA SER A 226 -3.35 -4.14 13.12
C SER A 226 -4.41 -3.36 13.91
N ALA A 227 -4.62 -2.07 13.61
CA ALA A 227 -5.68 -1.30 14.26
C ALA A 227 -7.10 -1.82 13.94
N ILE A 228 -7.33 -2.31 12.71
CA ILE A 228 -8.60 -2.91 12.30
C ILE A 228 -8.83 -4.24 13.03
N ASP A 229 -7.83 -5.13 13.03
CA ASP A 229 -7.89 -6.45 13.65
C ASP A 229 -8.12 -6.35 15.17
N GLU A 230 -7.37 -5.47 15.84
CA GLU A 230 -7.52 -5.21 17.27
C GLU A 230 -8.75 -4.33 17.61
N LYS A 231 -9.51 -3.86 16.61
CA LYS A 231 -10.68 -2.97 16.76
C LYS A 231 -10.38 -1.70 17.54
N ARG A 232 -9.29 -1.02 17.19
CA ARG A 232 -8.79 0.17 17.89
C ARG A 232 -8.99 1.44 17.07
N ALA A 233 -9.22 2.54 17.77
CA ALA A 233 -9.17 3.86 17.16
C ALA A 233 -7.73 4.14 16.66
N ALA A 234 -7.60 5.00 15.65
CA ALA A 234 -6.31 5.43 15.13
C ALA A 234 -6.27 6.96 14.98
N GLU A 235 -5.15 7.56 15.37
CA GLU A 235 -4.83 8.94 14.99
C GLU A 235 -3.94 8.92 13.75
N LEU A 236 -4.41 9.58 12.69
CA LEU A 236 -3.73 9.72 11.41
C LEU A 236 -3.13 11.11 11.30
N THR A 237 -1.85 11.18 10.98
CA THR A 237 -1.23 12.40 10.45
C THR A 237 -1.27 12.33 8.93
N VAL A 238 -2.05 13.20 8.30
CA VAL A 238 -2.32 13.18 6.86
C VAL A 238 -1.80 14.45 6.20
N ARG A 239 -1.12 14.31 5.06
CA ARG A 239 -0.73 15.44 4.22
C ARG A 239 -1.84 15.77 3.24
N SER A 240 -2.32 17.00 3.26
CA SER A 240 -3.27 17.49 2.25
C SER A 240 -2.62 17.49 0.88
N LEU A 241 -3.18 16.75 -0.06
CA LEU A 241 -2.69 16.74 -1.45
C LEU A 241 -2.97 18.06 -2.17
N ARG A 242 -3.95 18.85 -1.72
CA ARG A 242 -4.31 20.15 -2.32
C ARG A 242 -3.43 21.29 -1.80
N SER A 243 -3.24 21.36 -0.48
CA SER A 243 -2.55 22.49 0.16
C SER A 243 -1.12 22.17 0.62
N GLY A 244 -0.70 20.91 0.54
CA GLY A 244 0.60 20.43 1.01
C GLY A 244 0.77 20.43 2.54
N ARG A 245 -0.21 20.96 3.29
CA ARG A 245 -0.19 21.08 4.76
C ARG A 245 -0.58 19.78 5.44
N ASP A 246 0.04 19.53 6.58
CA ASP A 246 -0.29 18.39 7.43
C ASP A 246 -1.49 18.72 8.32
N TYR A 247 -2.33 17.71 8.57
CA TYR A 247 -3.43 17.79 9.50
C TYR A 247 -3.63 16.45 10.21
N GLN A 248 -4.21 16.49 11.40
CA GLN A 248 -4.54 15.28 12.17
C GLN A 248 -6.01 14.90 12.03
N ARG A 249 -6.26 13.59 12.05
CA ARG A 249 -7.61 13.01 12.08
C ARG A 249 -7.62 11.81 13.01
N THR A 250 -8.58 11.80 13.93
CA THR A 250 -8.88 10.62 14.73
C THR A 250 -10.03 9.87 14.06
N VAL A 251 -9.84 8.58 13.81
CA VAL A 251 -10.80 7.74 13.09
C VAL A 251 -10.94 6.37 13.75
N CYS A 252 -12.07 5.72 13.54
CA CYS A 252 -12.18 4.27 13.67
C CYS A 252 -11.84 3.67 12.30
N PRO A 253 -10.67 3.03 12.09
CA PRO A 253 -10.35 2.38 10.83
C PRO A 253 -11.24 1.13 10.65
N LEU A 254 -11.82 0.96 9.46
CA LEU A 254 -12.79 -0.10 9.20
C LEU A 254 -12.34 -1.06 8.09
N LYS A 255 -11.95 -0.53 6.93
CA LYS A 255 -11.66 -1.36 5.75
C LYS A 255 -10.70 -0.68 4.79
N ILE A 256 -9.87 -1.48 4.12
CA ILE A 256 -8.94 -1.02 3.08
C ILE A 256 -9.56 -1.32 1.71
N TYR A 257 -9.57 -0.31 0.83
CA TYR A 257 -10.05 -0.41 -0.55
C TYR A 257 -8.88 -0.19 -1.49
N VAL A 258 -8.83 -1.00 -2.55
CA VAL A 258 -7.83 -0.89 -3.62
C VAL A 258 -8.54 -0.55 -4.91
N SER A 259 -8.15 0.57 -5.53
CA SER A 259 -8.72 1.00 -6.81
C SER A 259 -8.27 0.05 -7.92
N THR A 260 -9.22 -0.58 -8.61
CA THR A 260 -8.94 -1.45 -9.77
C THR A 260 -8.39 -0.68 -10.98
N GLN A 261 -8.57 0.64 -11.04
CA GLN A 261 -8.11 1.50 -12.13
C GLN A 261 -6.70 2.04 -11.92
N SER A 262 -6.25 2.19 -10.67
CA SER A 262 -5.01 2.90 -10.35
C SER A 262 -4.12 2.19 -9.34
N GLY A 263 -4.57 1.06 -8.77
CA GLY A 263 -3.90 0.35 -7.68
C GLY A 263 -3.75 1.14 -6.39
N ARG A 264 -4.30 2.36 -6.33
CA ARG A 264 -4.21 3.23 -5.16
C ARG A 264 -5.05 2.66 -4.02
N GLN A 265 -4.49 2.72 -2.82
CA GLN A 265 -5.09 2.18 -1.62
C GLN A 265 -5.69 3.28 -0.75
N TYR A 266 -6.84 2.98 -0.16
CA TYR A 266 -7.63 3.91 0.65
C TYR A 266 -8.09 3.23 1.94
N LEU A 267 -7.97 3.94 3.05
CA LEU A 267 -8.61 3.58 4.31
C LEU A 267 -10.01 4.19 4.34
N LEU A 268 -11.03 3.36 4.50
CA LEU A 268 -12.33 3.81 4.97
C LEU A 268 -12.35 3.78 6.50
N GLY A 269 -12.67 4.90 7.11
CA GLY A 269 -12.81 4.98 8.56
C GLY A 269 -13.92 5.92 8.99
N TYR A 270 -14.49 5.67 10.17
CA TYR A 270 -15.43 6.60 10.79
C TYR A 270 -14.67 7.77 11.40
N HIS A 271 -14.85 8.96 10.83
CA HIS A 271 -14.20 10.17 11.32
C HIS A 271 -15.00 10.75 12.51
N TYR A 272 -14.47 10.61 13.73
CA TYR A 272 -15.22 10.95 14.95
C TYR A 272 -15.70 12.41 15.01
N ARG A 273 -14.83 13.36 14.62
CA ARG A 273 -15.18 14.79 14.67
C ARG A 273 -16.18 15.16 13.57
N GLY A 274 -16.04 14.57 12.39
CA GLY A 274 -16.96 14.78 11.27
C GLY A 274 -18.28 14.03 11.41
N ARG A 275 -18.29 12.96 12.22
CA ARG A 275 -19.43 12.05 12.43
C ARG A 275 -19.93 11.32 11.17
N HIS A 276 -19.06 11.13 10.19
CA HIS A 276 -19.35 10.42 8.94
C HIS A 276 -18.21 9.48 8.59
N LEU A 277 -18.48 8.56 7.65
CA LEU A 277 -17.45 7.72 7.04
C LEU A 277 -16.65 8.55 6.05
N SER A 278 -15.33 8.37 6.01
CA SER A 278 -14.45 9.10 5.11
C SER A 278 -13.34 8.21 4.58
N PHE A 279 -12.98 8.45 3.33
CA PHE A 279 -11.81 7.84 2.71
C PHE A 279 -10.54 8.66 2.96
N PHE A 280 -9.46 7.96 3.30
CA PHE A 280 -8.12 8.51 3.44
C PHE A 280 -7.19 7.73 2.55
N ARG A 281 -6.55 8.40 1.58
CA ARG A 281 -5.54 7.75 0.75
C ARG A 281 -4.34 7.35 1.58
N LEU A 282 -3.87 6.11 1.43
CA LEU A 282 -2.68 5.63 2.14
C LEU A 282 -1.43 6.44 1.74
N ASP A 283 -1.38 6.88 0.49
CA ASP A 283 -0.29 7.73 -0.02
C ASP A 283 -0.31 9.19 0.53
N ALA A 284 -1.33 9.55 1.30
CA ALA A 284 -1.41 10.82 2.01
C ALA A 284 -1.16 10.66 3.52
N ILE A 285 -1.27 9.43 4.06
CA ILE A 285 -1.01 9.16 5.47
C ILE A 285 0.51 9.14 5.69
N LYS A 286 0.99 9.98 6.63
CA LYS A 286 2.39 10.05 7.06
C LYS A 286 2.66 9.12 8.24
N LYS A 287 1.75 9.11 9.21
CA LYS A 287 1.90 8.36 10.45
C LYS A 287 0.55 7.87 10.94
N VAL A 288 0.55 6.67 11.49
CA VAL A 288 -0.57 6.08 12.23
C VAL A 288 -0.13 5.95 13.69
N THR A 289 -0.98 6.38 14.61
CA THR A 289 -0.80 6.12 16.04
C THR A 289 -2.01 5.33 16.53
N ILE A 290 -1.77 4.08 16.93
CA ILE A 290 -2.83 3.19 17.42
C ILE A 290 -3.31 3.70 18.78
N GLY A 291 -4.61 3.97 18.87
CA GLY A 291 -5.31 4.48 20.04
C GLY A 291 -5.93 3.38 20.89
N ASN A 292 -6.96 3.70 21.68
CA ASN A 292 -7.64 2.71 22.53
C ASN A 292 -8.59 1.80 21.72
N VAL A 293 -8.96 0.67 22.31
CA VAL A 293 -10.03 -0.20 21.78
C VAL A 293 -11.32 0.60 21.63
N GLU A 294 -11.94 0.52 20.46
CA GLU A 294 -13.17 1.24 20.12
C GLU A 294 -14.39 0.47 20.62
N LYS A 295 -15.10 1.04 21.60
CA LYS A 295 -16.25 0.43 22.25
C LYS A 295 -17.45 0.27 21.32
N HIS A 296 -17.57 1.14 20.33
CA HIS A 296 -18.68 1.17 19.38
C HIS A 296 -18.29 0.64 17.99
N TYR A 297 -17.25 -0.20 17.89
CA TYR A 297 -16.74 -0.69 16.62
C TYR A 297 -17.83 -1.34 15.76
N SER A 298 -18.63 -2.24 16.34
CA SER A 298 -19.74 -2.92 15.62
C SER A 298 -20.79 -1.96 15.07
N LYS A 299 -21.02 -0.81 15.74
CA LYS A 299 -21.94 0.21 15.26
C LYS A 299 -21.39 0.89 13.99
N TYR A 300 -20.09 1.20 13.99
CA TYR A 300 -19.44 1.82 12.83
C TYR A 300 -19.29 0.84 11.67
N LEU A 301 -19.06 -0.45 11.96
CA LEU A 301 -19.08 -1.51 10.95
C LEU A 301 -20.46 -1.59 10.28
N GLY A 302 -21.56 -1.56 11.05
CA GLY A 302 -22.91 -1.52 10.47
C GLY A 302 -23.22 -0.25 9.66
N TYR A 303 -22.53 0.87 9.92
CA TYR A 303 -22.61 2.04 9.03
C TYR A 303 -21.87 1.79 7.72
N GLN A 304 -20.70 1.14 7.79
CA GLN A 304 -19.89 0.80 6.63
C GLN A 304 -20.59 -0.21 5.71
N GLU A 305 -21.27 -1.22 6.27
CA GLU A 305 -22.05 -2.19 5.47
C GLU A 305 -23.16 -1.55 4.64
N LYS A 306 -23.85 -0.55 5.20
CA LYS A 306 -24.88 0.23 4.47
C LYS A 306 -24.25 1.15 3.44
N PHE A 307 -23.14 1.77 3.81
CA PHE A 307 -22.41 2.67 2.94
C PHE A 307 -21.85 1.95 1.71
N ASP A 308 -21.38 0.70 1.85
CA ASP A 308 -20.89 -0.14 0.76
C ASP A 308 -21.93 -0.33 -0.35
N GLN A 309 -23.22 -0.39 -0.03
CA GLN A 309 -24.30 -0.62 -1.00
C GLN A 309 -24.45 0.50 -2.03
N HIS A 310 -23.87 1.68 -1.75
CA HIS A 310 -23.97 2.86 -2.61
C HIS A 310 -22.60 3.34 -3.09
N LEU A 311 -21.55 2.53 -2.94
CA LEU A 311 -20.22 2.85 -3.45
C LEU A 311 -20.03 2.35 -4.87
N TRP A 312 -19.69 3.27 -5.77
CA TRP A 312 -19.10 2.90 -7.06
C TRP A 312 -17.57 2.88 -7.02
N GLY A 313 -16.93 3.65 -6.15
CA GLY A 313 -15.49 3.64 -5.97
C GLY A 313 -15.09 4.05 -4.57
N VAL A 314 -14.27 5.08 -4.47
CA VAL A 314 -13.66 5.58 -3.22
C VAL A 314 -13.97 7.05 -2.98
N SER A 315 -14.96 7.59 -3.70
CA SER A 315 -15.45 8.95 -3.55
C SER A 315 -16.86 8.95 -2.97
N THR A 316 -17.20 10.05 -2.30
CA THR A 316 -18.49 10.22 -1.61
C THR A 316 -19.23 11.50 -2.03
N GLY A 317 -18.70 12.19 -3.05
CA GLY A 317 -19.09 13.55 -3.34
C GLY A 317 -18.87 14.53 -2.17
N PRO A 318 -19.23 15.81 -2.33
CA PRO A 318 -19.12 16.80 -1.28
C PRO A 318 -20.19 16.64 -0.19
N ASP A 319 -21.41 16.26 -0.56
CA ASP A 319 -22.59 16.36 0.30
C ASP A 319 -23.05 15.02 0.90
N HIS A 320 -22.39 13.89 0.54
CA HIS A 320 -22.78 12.54 0.97
C HIS A 320 -24.24 12.18 0.63
N ASN A 321 -24.82 12.87 -0.35
CA ASN A 321 -26.11 12.54 -0.92
C ASN A 321 -25.92 11.49 -2.01
N LEU A 322 -26.99 10.73 -2.27
CA LEU A 322 -26.99 9.76 -3.36
C LEU A 322 -27.39 10.45 -4.65
N ASP A 323 -26.55 10.30 -5.67
CA ASP A 323 -26.87 10.56 -7.05
C ASP A 323 -27.59 9.34 -7.62
N HIS A 324 -28.75 9.57 -8.23
CA HIS A 324 -29.44 8.56 -9.01
C HIS A 324 -28.94 8.61 -10.46
N ILE A 325 -28.69 7.45 -11.05
CA ILE A 325 -28.32 7.32 -12.47
C ILE A 325 -29.15 6.22 -13.15
N GLU A 326 -29.62 6.51 -14.35
CA GLU A 326 -30.23 5.54 -15.25
C GLU A 326 -29.55 5.60 -16.61
N MET A 327 -29.11 4.44 -17.10
CA MET A 327 -28.51 4.30 -18.43
C MET A 327 -29.29 3.26 -19.22
N THR A 328 -29.88 3.67 -20.34
CA THR A 328 -30.58 2.77 -21.25
C THR A 328 -29.64 2.38 -22.39
N VAL A 329 -29.44 1.08 -22.58
CA VAL A 329 -28.52 0.51 -23.56
C VAL A 329 -29.28 -0.37 -24.55
N HIS A 330 -29.03 -0.14 -25.83
CA HIS A 330 -29.50 -0.98 -26.94
C HIS A 330 -28.41 -1.97 -27.38
N PHE A 331 -28.82 -3.19 -27.72
CA PHE A 331 -27.97 -4.22 -28.31
C PHE A 331 -28.73 -4.95 -29.43
N ASP A 332 -28.00 -5.37 -30.46
CA ASP A 332 -28.61 -6.04 -31.62
C ASP A 332 -28.81 -7.55 -31.36
N PRO A 333 -29.67 -8.23 -32.15
CA PRO A 333 -29.79 -9.68 -32.08
C PRO A 333 -28.45 -10.40 -32.24
N GLY A 334 -28.10 -11.31 -31.32
CA GLY A 334 -26.79 -11.98 -31.29
C GLY A 334 -25.72 -11.23 -30.47
N GLU A 335 -26.04 -10.08 -29.88
CA GLU A 335 -25.16 -9.31 -29.00
C GLU A 335 -25.52 -9.47 -27.50
N GLU A 336 -26.05 -10.62 -27.10
CA GLU A 336 -26.45 -10.88 -25.69
C GLU A 336 -25.27 -10.75 -24.71
N PHE A 337 -24.02 -10.81 -25.20
CA PHE A 337 -22.82 -10.53 -24.43
C PHE A 337 -22.81 -9.11 -23.81
N VAL A 338 -23.52 -8.14 -24.39
CA VAL A 338 -23.67 -6.77 -23.85
C VAL A 338 -24.50 -6.81 -22.56
N LEU A 339 -25.62 -7.52 -22.56
CA LEU A 339 -26.46 -7.72 -21.37
C LEU A 339 -25.69 -8.49 -20.29
N HIS A 340 -25.02 -9.58 -20.65
CA HIS A 340 -24.19 -10.33 -19.71
C HIS A 340 -23.05 -9.49 -19.12
N ARG A 341 -22.49 -8.57 -19.91
CA ARG A 341 -21.46 -7.64 -19.45
C ARG A 341 -22.03 -6.62 -18.45
N LEU A 342 -23.19 -6.03 -18.73
CA LEU A 342 -23.88 -5.14 -17.79
C LEU A 342 -24.17 -5.87 -16.48
N GLU A 343 -24.73 -7.08 -16.54
CA GLU A 343 -25.02 -7.90 -15.36
C GLU A 343 -23.78 -8.23 -14.52
N ARG A 344 -22.66 -8.52 -15.17
CA ARG A 344 -21.39 -8.81 -14.49
C ARG A 344 -20.77 -7.55 -13.86
N GLU A 345 -20.91 -6.40 -14.51
CA GLU A 345 -20.21 -5.17 -14.15
C GLU A 345 -21.08 -4.16 -13.37
N LYS A 346 -22.38 -4.44 -13.15
CA LYS A 346 -23.35 -3.55 -12.49
C LYS A 346 -23.04 -3.22 -11.03
N ARG A 347 -22.16 -3.99 -10.37
CA ARG A 347 -21.84 -3.86 -8.95
C ARG A 347 -23.11 -3.91 -8.07
N HIS A 348 -23.45 -2.80 -7.41
CA HIS A 348 -24.65 -2.65 -6.57
C HIS A 348 -25.87 -2.12 -7.33
N GLY A 349 -25.73 -1.78 -8.61
CA GLY A 349 -26.83 -1.36 -9.46
C GLY A 349 -27.72 -2.53 -9.89
N THR A 350 -28.85 -2.17 -10.47
CA THR A 350 -29.84 -3.10 -11.04
C THR A 350 -29.81 -3.01 -12.55
N VAL A 351 -30.15 -4.11 -13.21
CA VAL A 351 -30.33 -4.18 -14.65
C VAL A 351 -31.72 -4.77 -14.90
N GLU A 352 -32.51 -4.07 -15.69
CA GLU A 352 -33.87 -4.44 -16.08
C GLU A 352 -33.94 -4.54 -17.60
N LEU A 353 -34.50 -5.64 -18.11
CA LEU A 353 -34.76 -5.79 -19.54
C LEU A 353 -36.08 -5.08 -19.87
N LEU A 354 -36.02 -4.05 -20.72
CA LEU A 354 -37.20 -3.28 -21.11
C LEU A 354 -37.95 -3.95 -22.27
N ASP A 355 -37.20 -4.56 -23.19
CA ASP A 355 -37.71 -5.33 -24.33
C ASP A 355 -36.63 -6.32 -24.84
N SER A 356 -36.83 -6.96 -25.99
CA SER A 356 -35.89 -7.96 -26.52
C SER A 356 -34.47 -7.44 -26.84
N GLN A 357 -34.26 -6.13 -26.96
CA GLN A 357 -33.01 -5.49 -27.43
C GLN A 357 -32.58 -4.30 -26.57
N THR A 358 -33.42 -3.86 -25.62
CA THR A 358 -33.15 -2.71 -24.76
C THR A 358 -33.13 -3.13 -23.30
N CYS A 359 -32.12 -2.67 -22.57
CA CYS A 359 -32.04 -2.83 -21.11
C CYS A 359 -31.73 -1.50 -20.43
N ARG A 360 -32.16 -1.38 -19.17
CA ARG A 360 -31.90 -0.23 -18.31
C ARG A 360 -31.04 -0.65 -17.14
N PHE A 361 -29.92 0.02 -16.97
CA PHE A 361 -29.14 0.01 -15.75
C PHE A 361 -29.60 1.16 -14.85
N SER A 362 -29.75 0.91 -13.54
CA SER A 362 -30.05 1.92 -12.54
C SER A 362 -29.21 1.73 -11.28
N ALA A 363 -28.76 2.83 -10.66
CA ALA A 363 -28.05 2.79 -9.39
C ALA A 363 -28.21 4.10 -8.60
N ASP A 364 -28.17 3.98 -7.28
CA ASP A 364 -28.01 5.09 -6.34
C ASP A 364 -26.61 5.05 -5.75
N VAL A 365 -25.79 6.06 -6.03
CA VAL A 365 -24.37 6.09 -5.64
C VAL A 365 -23.98 7.40 -5.00
N TYR A 366 -22.98 7.40 -4.11
CA TYR A 366 -22.52 8.65 -3.49
C TYR A 366 -21.77 9.60 -4.44
N ASP A 367 -21.21 9.10 -5.53
CA ASP A 367 -20.54 9.91 -6.54
C ASP A 367 -20.72 9.29 -7.92
N ALA A 368 -21.69 9.82 -8.68
CA ALA A 368 -21.96 9.32 -10.03
C ALA A 368 -20.80 9.60 -11.02
N SER A 369 -19.87 10.52 -10.71
CA SER A 369 -18.72 10.77 -11.58
C SER A 369 -17.76 9.59 -11.65
N GLU A 370 -17.72 8.73 -10.63
CA GLU A 370 -16.93 7.50 -10.64
C GLU A 370 -17.43 6.48 -11.68
N ILE A 371 -18.68 6.61 -12.14
CA ILE A 371 -19.30 5.74 -13.15
C ILE A 371 -18.84 6.11 -14.57
N LEU A 372 -18.45 7.37 -14.82
CA LEU A 372 -18.10 7.88 -16.15
C LEU A 372 -17.12 6.98 -16.92
N PRO A 373 -15.99 6.49 -16.36
CA PRO A 373 -15.09 5.60 -17.09
C PRO A 373 -15.74 4.30 -17.56
N TRP A 374 -16.65 3.74 -16.76
CA TRP A 374 -17.38 2.52 -17.12
C TRP A 374 -18.46 2.82 -18.16
N LEU A 375 -19.21 3.90 -17.97
CA LEU A 375 -20.25 4.38 -18.89
C LEU A 375 -19.67 4.63 -20.29
N ARG A 376 -18.48 5.24 -20.37
CA ARG A 376 -17.76 5.48 -21.64
C ARG A 376 -17.54 4.21 -22.46
N THR A 377 -17.44 3.05 -21.83
CA THR A 377 -17.25 1.77 -22.54
C THR A 377 -18.51 1.27 -23.25
N PHE A 378 -19.66 1.94 -23.06
CA PHE A 378 -20.92 1.68 -23.75
C PHE A 378 -21.31 2.81 -24.73
N ILE A 379 -20.43 3.80 -24.93
CA ILE A 379 -20.66 4.85 -25.95
C ILE A 379 -20.95 4.20 -27.31
N GLY A 380 -21.94 4.73 -28.01
CA GLY A 380 -22.49 4.19 -29.27
C GLY A 380 -23.66 3.22 -29.07
N ARG A 381 -23.90 2.74 -27.84
CA ARG A 381 -25.05 1.87 -27.50
C ARG A 381 -26.04 2.50 -26.53
N ILE A 382 -25.62 3.57 -25.87
CA ILE A 382 -26.46 4.31 -24.92
C ILE A 382 -27.50 5.11 -25.71
N VAL A 383 -28.78 4.80 -25.44
CA VAL A 383 -29.93 5.47 -26.06
C VAL A 383 -30.41 6.65 -25.22
N ASP A 384 -30.37 6.51 -23.90
CA ASP A 384 -30.81 7.52 -22.94
C ASP A 384 -29.94 7.45 -21.68
N LEU A 385 -29.60 8.61 -21.15
CA LEU A 385 -28.83 8.76 -19.92
C LEU A 385 -29.48 9.83 -19.04
N LYS A 386 -29.87 9.44 -17.83
CA LYS A 386 -30.39 10.33 -16.80
C LYS A 386 -29.49 10.27 -15.58
N CYS A 387 -29.20 11.41 -14.99
CA CYS A 387 -28.45 11.48 -13.75
C CYS A 387 -28.90 12.68 -12.93
N SER A 388 -28.94 12.53 -11.60
CA SER A 388 -29.15 13.64 -10.67
C SER A 388 -28.01 14.66 -10.73
N SER A 389 -26.80 14.21 -11.06
CA SER A 389 -25.62 15.05 -11.19
C SER A 389 -25.52 15.66 -12.60
N GLN A 390 -25.78 16.96 -12.70
CA GLN A 390 -25.65 17.68 -13.97
C GLN A 390 -24.24 17.61 -14.53
N TYR A 391 -23.22 17.62 -13.67
CA TYR A 391 -21.81 17.47 -14.06
C TYR A 391 -21.57 16.18 -14.86
N VAL A 392 -22.18 15.06 -14.46
CA VAL A 392 -22.04 13.78 -15.17
C VAL A 392 -22.65 13.86 -16.56
N LEU A 393 -23.82 14.49 -16.69
CA LEU A 393 -24.49 14.67 -17.97
C LEU A 393 -23.67 15.58 -18.90
N ASP A 394 -23.19 16.72 -18.39
CA ASP A 394 -22.39 17.67 -19.16
C ASP A 394 -21.10 17.02 -19.66
N MET A 395 -20.37 16.33 -18.76
CA MET A 395 -19.15 15.60 -19.12
C MET A 395 -19.39 14.52 -20.18
N PHE A 396 -20.51 13.80 -20.09
CA PHE A 396 -20.86 12.79 -21.09
C PHE A 396 -21.14 13.41 -22.46
N GLN A 397 -21.88 14.53 -22.51
CA GLN A 397 -22.14 15.26 -23.75
C GLN A 397 -20.86 15.85 -24.34
N GLU A 398 -19.97 16.40 -23.51
CA GLU A 398 -18.65 16.86 -23.95
C GLU A 398 -17.79 15.73 -24.52
N ASP A 399 -17.84 14.52 -23.94
CA ASP A 399 -17.16 13.35 -24.47
C ASP A 399 -17.66 12.99 -25.87
N LEU A 400 -18.98 13.00 -26.08
CA LEU A 400 -19.59 12.76 -27.39
C LEU A 400 -19.21 13.84 -28.41
N ALA A 401 -19.29 15.12 -28.03
CA ALA A 401 -18.91 16.24 -28.89
C ALA A 401 -17.42 16.18 -29.29
N ARG A 402 -16.54 15.78 -28.38
CA ARG A 402 -15.11 15.57 -28.68
C ARG A 402 -14.89 14.40 -29.60
N MET A 403 -15.60 13.28 -29.39
CA MET A 403 -15.53 12.12 -30.28
C MET A 403 -16.00 12.49 -31.68
N ASP A 404 -17.12 13.20 -31.81
CA ASP A 404 -17.63 13.68 -33.09
C ASP A 404 -16.67 14.66 -33.77
N ALA A 405 -16.06 15.60 -33.04
CA ALA A 405 -15.05 16.49 -33.60
C ALA A 405 -13.79 15.74 -34.11
N LEU A 406 -13.41 14.63 -33.47
CA LEU A 406 -12.25 13.82 -33.86
C LEU A 406 -12.53 12.90 -35.05
N TYR A 407 -13.74 12.32 -35.14
CA TYR A 407 -14.07 11.27 -36.11
C TYR A 407 -15.14 11.66 -37.13
N GLY A 408 -15.99 12.63 -36.83
CA GLY A 408 -17.08 13.16 -37.67
C GLY A 408 -16.63 14.22 -38.68
N GLY A 409 -15.35 14.22 -39.05
CA GLY A 409 -14.77 15.20 -39.98
C GLY A 409 -15.64 15.40 -41.23
N GLY A 410 -15.98 16.66 -41.49
CA GLY A 410 -16.59 17.07 -42.75
C GLY A 410 -15.74 16.62 -43.95
N ASN A 411 -16.39 16.52 -45.09
CA ASN A 411 -15.94 16.00 -46.39
C ASN A 411 -14.67 16.61 -47.03
N ASP A 412 -13.66 17.06 -46.30
CA ASP A 412 -12.41 17.60 -46.85
C ASP A 412 -11.21 16.67 -46.65
N VAL A 413 -11.39 15.38 -47.00
CA VAL A 413 -10.27 14.53 -47.43
C VAL A 413 -10.62 13.90 -48.77
N ILE A 414 -10.78 14.75 -49.77
CA ILE A 414 -10.48 14.42 -51.17
C ILE A 414 -9.56 15.54 -51.70
N GLN A 415 -8.26 15.37 -51.51
CA GLN A 415 -7.25 15.31 -52.59
C GLN A 415 -5.85 15.03 -52.04
#